data_AF-A0A382QZR6-F1
#
_entry.id   AF-A0A382QZR6-F1
#
_cell.length_a   1.000
_cell.length_b   1.000
_cell.length_c   1.000
_cell.angle_alpha   90.00
_cell.angle_beta   90.00
_cell.angle_gamma   90.00
#
_symmetry.space_group_name_H-M   'P 1'
#
loop_
_entity.id
_entity.type
_entity.pdbx_description
1 polymer ?
#
loop_
_entity_poly.entity_id
_entity_poly.type
_entity_poly.pdbx_seq_one_letter_code
_entity_poly.pdbx_strand_id
1 'polypeptide(L)'
;IKSFVSRSNDKYGKALQKYFNDIKKISYKATKSNIRGKPILGNSVKLVEFEPESGSINSIITALIFEQSPSISFGQILKNVKKMSKKSKIEIIKQLINARQNRRHRPPRAFEMTNYTFDLVTNFGMFRDLHRHRALTLERQLLTTDHNFDTPNEIADLGIEKDFDDCMYLTKSIFQKIRRKFPEQSQYIVNFAYNYPYYMKFNLREATHLIELRTVPQGHADYRKIVQEMYRLINKKHPTLSKIIKFVDMNQYELERFESEKRTEEKRKKNE
;
A
#
# COMPACT_ATOMS: atom_id res chain seq x y z
N ILE A 1 -26.25 -7.74 24.49
CA ILE A 1 -26.11 -7.29 23.07
C ILE A 1 -26.32 -8.52 22.17
N LYS A 2 -27.22 -8.46 21.19
CA LYS A 2 -27.46 -9.57 20.24
C LYS A 2 -26.18 -9.95 19.48
N SER A 3 -25.97 -11.23 19.18
CA SER A 3 -24.83 -11.69 18.38
C SER A 3 -24.81 -11.02 16.99
N PHE A 4 -23.64 -10.89 16.35
CA PHE A 4 -23.56 -10.32 15.00
C PHE A 4 -24.47 -11.05 14.00
N VAL A 5 -24.50 -12.39 14.07
CA VAL A 5 -25.33 -13.25 13.23
C VAL A 5 -26.83 -13.02 13.46
N SER A 6 -27.25 -12.78 14.71
CA SER A 6 -28.67 -12.48 14.99
C SER A 6 -29.08 -11.07 14.58
N ARG A 7 -28.14 -10.10 14.58
CA ARG A 7 -28.36 -8.72 14.12
C ARG A 7 -28.46 -8.61 12.60
N SER A 8 -27.83 -9.49 11.83
CA SER A 8 -27.95 -9.45 10.37
C SER A 8 -29.38 -9.73 9.88
N ASN A 9 -30.18 -10.46 10.66
CA ASN A 9 -31.52 -10.90 10.26
C ASN A 9 -32.66 -10.04 10.86
N ASP A 10 -32.35 -9.04 11.67
CA ASP A 10 -33.36 -8.09 12.15
C ASP A 10 -33.77 -7.08 11.06
N LYS A 11 -34.69 -6.16 11.39
CA LYS A 11 -35.17 -5.14 10.44
C LYS A 11 -34.03 -4.28 9.89
N TYR A 12 -33.07 -3.89 10.72
CA TYR A 12 -31.94 -3.06 10.33
C TYR A 12 -30.91 -3.85 9.53
N GLY A 13 -30.63 -5.09 9.94
CA GLY A 13 -29.75 -6.01 9.22
C GLY A 13 -30.25 -6.33 7.82
N LYS A 14 -31.55 -6.61 7.66
CA LYS A 14 -32.17 -6.82 6.33
C LYS A 14 -32.13 -5.56 5.46
N ALA A 15 -32.37 -4.39 6.05
CA ALA A 15 -32.24 -3.11 5.34
C ALA A 15 -30.80 -2.87 4.86
N LEU A 16 -29.81 -3.15 5.71
CA LEU A 16 -28.39 -3.03 5.37
C LEU A 16 -27.97 -4.01 4.26
N GLN A 17 -28.42 -5.27 4.33
CA GLN A 17 -28.19 -6.24 3.26
C GLN A 17 -28.77 -5.78 1.92
N LYS A 18 -30.01 -5.23 1.92
CA LYS A 18 -30.62 -4.66 0.72
C LYS A 18 -29.77 -3.51 0.17
N TYR A 19 -29.34 -2.59 1.03
CA TYR A 19 -28.48 -1.47 0.64
C TYR A 19 -27.17 -1.93 -0.01
N PHE A 20 -26.46 -2.89 0.57
CA PHE A 20 -25.23 -3.42 -0.02
C PHE A 20 -25.48 -4.12 -1.36
N ASN A 21 -26.59 -4.86 -1.50
CA ASN A 21 -26.97 -5.46 -2.78
C ASN A 21 -27.28 -4.41 -3.84
N ASP A 22 -27.93 -3.31 -3.48
CA ASP A 22 -28.25 -2.22 -4.40
C ASP A 22 -26.97 -1.50 -4.85
N ILE A 23 -26.04 -1.19 -3.93
CA ILE A 23 -24.70 -0.67 -4.28
C ILE A 23 -24.00 -1.61 -5.25
N LYS A 24 -23.94 -2.91 -4.94
CA LYS A 24 -23.26 -3.91 -5.78
C LYS A 24 -23.85 -3.94 -7.19
N LYS A 25 -25.18 -3.87 -7.33
CA LYS A 25 -25.87 -3.82 -8.63
C LYS A 25 -25.53 -2.54 -9.41
N ILE A 26 -25.55 -1.38 -8.73
CA ILE A 26 -25.22 -0.09 -9.33
C ILE A 26 -23.78 -0.12 -9.85
N SER A 27 -22.82 -0.50 -9.00
CA SER A 27 -21.41 -0.60 -9.36
C SER A 27 -21.19 -1.59 -10.51
N TYR A 28 -21.79 -2.77 -10.46
CA TYR A 28 -21.68 -3.77 -11.52
C TYR A 28 -22.20 -3.26 -12.88
N LYS A 29 -23.35 -2.59 -12.89
CA LYS A 29 -23.91 -1.97 -14.10
C LYS A 29 -22.96 -0.91 -14.66
N ALA A 30 -22.41 -0.05 -13.80
CA ALA A 30 -21.46 0.98 -14.19
C ALA A 30 -20.15 0.41 -14.75
N THR A 31 -19.64 -0.70 -14.18
CA THR A 31 -18.46 -1.39 -14.70
C THR A 31 -18.71 -1.92 -16.12
N LYS A 32 -19.85 -2.59 -16.35
CA LYS A 32 -20.17 -3.18 -17.66
C LYS A 32 -20.29 -2.14 -18.78
N SER A 33 -20.76 -0.93 -18.48
CA SER A 33 -20.93 0.13 -19.48
C SER A 33 -19.67 0.94 -19.75
N ASN A 34 -18.82 1.16 -18.74
CA ASN A 34 -17.78 2.20 -18.81
C ASN A 34 -16.34 1.69 -18.80
N ILE A 35 -16.09 0.44 -18.39
CA ILE A 35 -14.72 -0.05 -18.16
C ILE A 35 -14.36 -1.15 -19.15
N ARG A 36 -13.22 -1.01 -19.80
CA ARG A 36 -12.60 -2.04 -20.65
C ARG A 36 -11.13 -2.16 -20.29
N GLY A 37 -10.62 -3.38 -20.20
CA GLY A 37 -9.22 -3.64 -19.86
C GLY A 37 -8.88 -5.11 -20.01
N LYS A 38 -7.59 -5.43 -19.98
CA LYS A 38 -7.07 -6.80 -19.92
C LYS A 38 -6.39 -7.01 -18.57
N PRO A 39 -6.47 -8.22 -17.98
CA PRO A 39 -5.70 -8.55 -16.79
C PRO A 39 -4.21 -8.31 -17.02
N ILE A 40 -3.55 -7.66 -16.07
CA ILE A 40 -2.09 -7.59 -16.03
C ILE A 40 -1.60 -8.95 -15.51
N LEU A 41 -0.66 -9.55 -16.22
CA LEU A 41 -0.04 -10.82 -15.83
C LEU A 41 1.22 -10.52 -15.01
N GLY A 42 1.36 -11.18 -13.87
CA GLY A 42 2.50 -10.98 -12.96
C GLY A 42 2.38 -9.72 -12.08
N ASN A 43 3.48 -9.41 -11.40
CA ASN A 43 3.58 -8.25 -10.52
C ASN A 43 3.61 -6.92 -11.29
N SER A 44 2.92 -5.91 -10.78
CA SER A 44 2.93 -4.54 -11.31
C SER A 44 2.74 -3.51 -10.19
N VAL A 45 3.55 -2.45 -10.21
CA VAL A 45 3.45 -1.29 -9.31
C VAL A 45 3.39 -0.02 -10.14
N LYS A 46 2.29 0.73 -10.04
CA LYS A 46 2.13 1.99 -10.78
C LYS A 46 1.63 3.09 -9.87
N LEU A 47 2.28 4.24 -9.91
CA LEU A 47 1.78 5.47 -9.32
C LEU A 47 0.85 6.16 -10.33
N VAL A 48 -0.47 6.13 -10.09
CA VAL A 48 -1.49 6.55 -11.06
C VAL A 48 -2.07 7.93 -10.78
N GLU A 49 -2.13 8.35 -9.52
CA GLU A 49 -2.65 9.66 -9.12
C GLU A 49 -1.69 10.31 -8.13
N PHE A 50 -1.29 11.56 -8.41
CA PHE A 50 -0.49 12.40 -7.54
C PHE A 50 -0.61 13.86 -8.01
N GLU A 51 -0.52 14.80 -7.07
CA GLU A 51 -0.47 16.24 -7.37
C GLU A 51 0.93 16.68 -7.79
N PRO A 52 1.13 17.73 -8.61
CA PRO A 52 2.46 18.26 -8.89
C PRO A 52 3.24 18.63 -7.62
N GLU A 53 4.55 18.39 -7.61
CA GLU A 53 5.37 18.64 -6.40
C GLU A 53 5.28 20.09 -5.92
N SER A 54 5.25 21.06 -6.83
CA SER A 54 5.14 22.49 -6.49
C SER A 54 3.83 22.82 -5.77
N GLY A 55 2.71 22.20 -6.18
CA GLY A 55 1.42 22.30 -5.51
C GLY A 55 1.46 21.66 -4.13
N SER A 56 1.99 20.45 -4.05
CA SER A 56 2.18 19.70 -2.81
C SER A 56 3.03 20.47 -1.78
N ILE A 57 4.15 21.06 -2.19
CA ILE A 57 5.00 21.90 -1.34
C ILE A 57 4.21 23.12 -0.80
N ASN A 58 3.42 23.79 -1.65
CA ASN A 58 2.61 24.91 -1.21
C ASN A 58 1.60 24.48 -0.14
N SER A 59 0.91 23.36 -0.35
CA SER A 59 -0.08 22.83 0.60
C SER A 59 0.57 22.42 1.93
N ILE A 60 1.73 21.76 1.90
CA ILE A 60 2.49 21.37 3.10
C ILE A 60 2.92 22.62 3.88
N ILE A 61 3.58 23.59 3.24
CA ILE A 61 4.06 24.80 3.92
C ILE A 61 2.88 25.61 4.46
N THR A 62 1.77 25.67 3.72
CA THR A 62 0.55 26.36 4.19
C THR A 62 0.02 25.71 5.46
N ALA A 63 -0.12 24.38 5.47
CA ALA A 63 -0.62 23.66 6.65
C ALA A 63 0.32 23.79 7.86
N LEU A 64 1.64 23.77 7.61
CA LEU A 64 2.65 23.97 8.65
C LEU A 64 2.56 25.38 9.26
N ILE A 65 2.47 26.41 8.43
CA ILE A 65 2.35 27.81 8.90
C ILE A 65 1.01 28.03 9.60
N PHE A 66 -0.07 27.44 9.08
CA PHE A 66 -1.41 27.56 9.67
C PHE A 66 -1.45 27.09 11.12
N GLU A 67 -0.78 25.97 11.44
CA GLU A 67 -0.67 25.46 12.81
C GLU A 67 -0.06 26.49 13.78
N GLN A 68 0.78 27.40 13.29
CA GLN A 68 1.49 28.41 14.09
C GLN A 68 0.92 29.83 13.94
N SER A 69 -0.10 30.03 13.10
CA SER A 69 -0.59 31.37 12.75
C SER A 69 -1.90 31.68 13.49
N PRO A 70 -1.91 32.61 14.46
CA PRO A 70 -3.14 33.04 15.08
C PRO A 70 -3.97 33.89 14.11
N SER A 71 -5.27 33.58 14.00
CA SER A 71 -6.27 34.43 13.32
C SER A 71 -6.08 34.67 11.81
N ILE A 72 -5.22 33.92 11.11
CA ILE A 72 -5.07 34.01 9.64
C ILE A 72 -5.70 32.78 8.98
N SER A 73 -6.56 32.98 7.99
CA SER A 73 -7.21 31.88 7.28
C SER A 73 -6.23 31.08 6.41
N PHE A 74 -6.52 29.78 6.23
CA PHE A 74 -5.75 28.91 5.34
C PHE A 74 -5.60 29.48 3.92
N GLY A 75 -6.66 30.09 3.37
CA GLY A 75 -6.64 30.69 2.04
C GLY A 75 -5.71 31.90 1.93
N GLN A 76 -5.62 32.73 2.97
CA GLN A 76 -4.66 33.86 3.02
C GLN A 76 -3.22 33.37 3.09
N ILE A 77 -2.94 32.38 3.94
CA ILE A 77 -1.60 31.77 4.04
C ILE A 77 -1.21 31.15 2.72
N LEU A 78 -2.11 30.39 2.06
CA LEU A 78 -1.84 29.76 0.78
C LEU A 78 -1.49 30.80 -0.31
N LYS A 79 -2.19 31.94 -0.33
CA LYS A 79 -1.87 33.05 -1.25
C LYS A 79 -0.46 33.59 -1.00
N ASN A 80 -0.07 33.76 0.27
CA ASN A 80 1.26 34.24 0.64
C ASN A 80 2.35 33.21 0.30
N VAL A 81 2.12 31.93 0.62
CA VAL A 81 3.03 30.82 0.29
C VAL A 81 3.21 30.71 -1.21
N LYS A 82 2.16 30.84 -2.03
CA LYS A 82 2.29 30.84 -3.49
C LYS A 82 3.27 31.91 -4.00
N LYS A 83 3.30 33.09 -3.38
CA LYS A 83 4.22 34.20 -3.72
C LYS A 83 5.67 33.99 -3.23
N MET A 84 5.92 33.07 -2.30
CA MET A 84 7.28 32.79 -1.83
C MET A 84 8.17 32.23 -2.94
N SER A 85 9.45 32.56 -2.89
CA SER A 85 10.45 32.02 -3.82
C SER A 85 10.55 30.49 -3.70
N LYS A 86 10.86 29.81 -4.81
CA LYS A 86 11.11 28.36 -4.82
C LYS A 86 12.23 27.97 -3.84
N LYS A 87 13.29 28.77 -3.74
CA LYS A 87 14.42 28.55 -2.83
C LYS A 87 13.99 28.54 -1.36
N SER A 88 13.22 29.55 -0.94
CA SER A 88 12.70 29.63 0.43
C SER A 88 11.81 28.44 0.79
N LYS A 89 10.97 28.00 -0.15
CA LYS A 89 10.10 26.82 0.05
C LYS A 89 10.91 25.54 0.24
N ILE A 90 11.90 25.31 -0.61
CA ILE A 90 12.77 24.13 -0.51
C ILE A 90 13.56 24.13 0.81
N GLU A 91 14.03 25.29 1.25
CA GLU A 91 14.77 25.41 2.51
C GLU A 91 13.91 25.04 3.72
N ILE A 92 12.65 25.48 3.78
CA ILE A 92 11.71 25.07 4.83
C ILE A 92 11.54 23.55 4.85
N ILE A 93 11.30 22.93 3.69
CA ILE A 93 11.16 21.47 3.59
C ILE A 93 12.44 20.76 4.04
N LYS A 94 13.62 21.27 3.65
CA LYS A 94 14.92 20.72 4.06
C LYS A 94 15.12 20.78 5.57
N GLN A 95 14.72 21.87 6.23
CA GLN A 95 14.79 22.00 7.68
C GLN A 95 13.91 20.96 8.39
N LEU A 96 12.70 20.71 7.89
CA LEU A 96 11.81 19.67 8.43
C LEU A 96 12.40 18.26 8.28
N ILE A 97 13.01 17.96 7.12
CA ILE A 97 13.70 16.69 6.88
C ILE A 97 14.88 16.53 7.85
N ASN A 98 15.66 17.59 8.04
CA ASN A 98 16.84 17.56 8.92
C ASN A 98 16.46 17.44 10.40
N ALA A 99 15.35 18.04 10.84
CA ALA A 99 14.86 17.87 12.21
C ALA A 99 14.52 16.40 12.54
N ARG A 100 14.30 15.58 11.52
CA ARG A 100 14.00 14.16 11.67
C ARG A 100 15.29 13.34 11.88
N GLN A 101 15.64 13.15 13.14
CA GLN A 101 16.84 12.40 13.55
C GLN A 101 16.60 10.90 13.82
N ASN A 102 15.34 10.51 14.09
CA ASN A 102 14.98 9.13 14.39
C ASN A 102 13.76 8.69 13.57
N ARG A 103 13.71 7.42 13.17
CA ARG A 103 12.56 6.80 12.50
C ARG A 103 11.24 6.99 13.26
N ARG A 104 11.30 7.02 14.60
CA ARG A 104 10.14 7.26 15.48
C ARG A 104 9.62 8.69 15.42
N HIS A 105 10.44 9.66 15.03
CA HIS A 105 9.95 11.02 14.81
C HIS A 105 9.06 10.98 13.57
N ARG A 106 7.76 11.19 13.73
CA ARG A 106 6.84 11.18 12.58
C ARG A 106 6.93 12.52 11.85
N PRO A 107 6.81 12.54 10.51
CA PRO A 107 6.61 13.78 9.81
C PRO A 107 5.41 14.55 10.40
N PRO A 108 5.46 15.90 10.44
CA PRO A 108 4.34 16.72 10.85
C PRO A 108 3.06 16.41 10.05
N ARG A 109 1.88 16.69 10.62
CA ARG A 109 0.60 16.46 9.94
C ARG A 109 0.46 17.26 8.65
N ALA A 110 1.21 18.34 8.48
CA ALA A 110 1.32 19.07 7.22
C ALA A 110 1.63 18.15 6.01
N PHE A 111 2.39 17.06 6.19
CA PHE A 111 2.68 16.08 5.14
C PHE A 111 1.47 15.19 4.76
N GLU A 112 0.35 15.27 5.48
CA GLU A 112 -0.92 14.64 5.10
C GLU A 112 -1.56 15.33 3.87
N MET A 113 -1.11 16.54 3.52
CA MET A 113 -1.61 17.33 2.39
C MET A 113 -1.18 16.83 1.00
N THR A 114 -0.34 15.79 0.93
CA THR A 114 0.16 15.22 -0.32
C THR A 114 -0.27 13.76 -0.41
N ASN A 115 -1.07 13.41 -1.41
CA ASN A 115 -1.63 12.08 -1.59
C ASN A 115 -1.04 11.36 -2.80
N TYR A 116 -1.00 10.03 -2.73
CA TYR A 116 -0.59 9.14 -3.80
C TYR A 116 -1.62 8.03 -3.93
N THR A 117 -2.03 7.70 -5.17
CA THR A 117 -2.78 6.49 -5.47
C THR A 117 -1.89 5.54 -6.26
N PHE A 118 -1.63 4.37 -5.69
CA PHE A 118 -0.92 3.28 -6.33
C PHE A 118 -1.89 2.21 -6.83
N ASP A 119 -1.72 1.81 -8.09
CA ASP A 119 -2.35 0.65 -8.70
C ASP A 119 -1.36 -0.53 -8.61
N LEU A 120 -1.79 -1.60 -7.96
CA LEU A 120 -0.95 -2.72 -7.56
C LEU A 120 -1.54 -4.04 -8.06
N VAL A 121 -0.67 -4.86 -8.64
CA VAL A 121 -0.91 -6.28 -8.84
C VAL A 121 0.25 -6.98 -8.17
N THR A 122 0.00 -7.67 -7.07
CA THR A 122 1.05 -8.39 -6.34
C THR A 122 0.55 -9.73 -5.86
N ASN A 123 1.45 -10.66 -5.50
CA ASN A 123 0.98 -11.92 -4.92
C ASN A 123 0.07 -11.70 -3.70
N PHE A 124 -0.87 -12.61 -3.52
CA PHE A 124 -1.91 -12.50 -2.50
C PHE A 124 -1.33 -12.54 -1.07
N GLY A 125 -0.22 -13.24 -0.86
CA GLY A 125 0.53 -13.20 0.41
C GLY A 125 0.93 -11.77 0.79
N MET A 126 1.54 -11.04 -0.14
CA MET A 126 1.94 -9.65 0.05
C MET A 126 0.77 -8.71 0.31
N PHE A 127 -0.34 -8.88 -0.43
CA PHE A 127 -1.55 -8.10 -0.21
C PHE A 127 -1.98 -8.18 1.25
N ARG A 128 -2.00 -9.38 1.84
CA ARG A 128 -2.37 -9.58 3.25
C ARG A 128 -1.46 -8.83 4.20
N ASP A 129 -0.17 -8.75 3.88
CA ASP A 129 0.80 -8.02 4.70
C ASP A 129 0.63 -6.50 4.61
N LEU A 130 0.38 -5.98 3.41
CA LEU A 130 0.14 -4.55 3.16
C LEU A 130 -1.23 -4.10 3.67
N HIS A 131 -2.25 -4.96 3.62
CA HIS A 131 -3.59 -4.72 4.14
C HIS A 131 -3.64 -4.48 5.67
N ARG A 132 -2.55 -4.74 6.39
CA ARG A 132 -2.44 -4.42 7.83
C ARG A 132 -2.23 -2.93 8.11
N HIS A 133 -1.93 -2.12 7.10
CA HIS A 133 -1.84 -0.67 7.23
C HIS A 133 -3.25 -0.06 7.17
N ARG A 134 -3.73 0.47 8.29
CA ARG A 134 -5.14 0.92 8.46
C ARG A 134 -5.37 2.39 8.17
N ALA A 135 -4.33 3.22 8.32
CA ALA A 135 -4.37 4.64 7.99
C ALA A 135 -4.03 4.80 6.50
N LEU A 136 -4.92 4.30 5.65
CA LEU A 136 -4.92 4.46 4.19
C LEU A 136 -6.25 3.95 3.63
N THR A 137 -6.54 4.31 2.39
CA THR A 137 -7.61 3.69 1.63
C THR A 137 -7.03 2.54 0.83
N LEU A 138 -7.61 1.35 0.99
CA LEU A 138 -7.27 0.18 0.20
C LEU A 138 -8.56 -0.52 -0.20
N GLU A 139 -8.71 -0.71 -1.50
CA GLU A 139 -9.79 -1.50 -2.08
C GLU A 139 -9.21 -2.51 -3.05
N ARG A 140 -9.96 -3.57 -3.29
CA ARG A 140 -9.48 -4.74 -4.02
C ARG A 140 -10.60 -5.30 -4.89
N GLN A 141 -10.21 -5.99 -5.95
CA GLN A 141 -11.17 -6.75 -6.76
C GLN A 141 -11.49 -8.08 -6.06
N LEU A 142 -12.35 -8.92 -6.65
CA LEU A 142 -12.41 -10.32 -6.22
C LEU A 142 -11.06 -10.99 -6.53
N LEU A 143 -10.61 -11.85 -5.64
CA LEU A 143 -9.39 -12.63 -5.87
C LEU A 143 -9.64 -13.64 -7.01
N THR A 144 -8.78 -13.65 -8.02
CA THR A 144 -8.90 -14.53 -9.18
C THR A 144 -7.58 -15.19 -9.53
N THR A 145 -7.64 -16.18 -10.42
CA THR A 145 -6.47 -16.84 -11.01
C THR A 145 -6.05 -16.21 -12.35
N ASP A 146 -6.58 -15.03 -12.68
CA ASP A 146 -6.46 -14.43 -14.02
C ASP A 146 -5.16 -13.63 -14.21
N HIS A 147 -4.45 -13.33 -13.12
CA HIS A 147 -3.22 -12.53 -13.10
C HIS A 147 -1.93 -13.37 -13.05
N ASN A 148 -2.04 -14.68 -13.27
CA ASN A 148 -0.99 -15.68 -13.02
C ASN A 148 -0.53 -15.69 -11.55
N PHE A 149 0.50 -16.48 -11.27
CA PHE A 149 1.10 -16.64 -9.96
C PHE A 149 2.60 -16.42 -10.06
N ASP A 150 3.22 -16.13 -8.92
CA ASP A 150 4.67 -16.04 -8.80
C ASP A 150 5.22 -17.37 -8.26
N THR A 151 6.33 -17.83 -8.82
CA THR A 151 7.08 -18.98 -8.32
C THR A 151 8.27 -18.44 -7.52
N PRO A 152 8.33 -18.67 -6.19
CA PRO A 152 9.48 -18.29 -5.38
C PRO A 152 10.77 -18.99 -5.83
N ASN A 153 11.93 -18.34 -5.67
CA ASN A 153 13.22 -18.92 -6.06
C ASN A 153 13.50 -20.22 -5.28
N GLU A 154 13.03 -20.30 -4.04
CA GLU A 154 13.19 -21.45 -3.17
C GLU A 154 12.52 -22.71 -3.77
N ILE A 155 11.46 -22.56 -4.58
CA ILE A 155 10.83 -23.67 -5.30
C ILE A 155 11.75 -24.20 -6.40
N ALA A 156 12.45 -23.30 -7.09
CA ALA A 156 13.44 -23.65 -8.10
C ALA A 156 14.67 -24.32 -7.47
N ASP A 157 15.19 -23.76 -6.38
CA ASP A 157 16.35 -24.29 -5.65
C ASP A 157 16.10 -25.70 -5.09
N LEU A 158 14.85 -26.01 -4.73
CA LEU A 158 14.43 -27.33 -4.27
C LEU A 158 14.12 -28.32 -5.41
N GLY A 159 14.07 -27.87 -6.68
CA GLY A 159 13.78 -28.71 -7.83
C GLY A 159 12.34 -29.24 -7.91
N ILE A 160 11.39 -28.59 -7.21
CA ILE A 160 9.97 -29.01 -7.12
C ILE A 160 9.04 -28.12 -7.97
N GLU A 161 9.59 -27.42 -8.96
CA GLU A 161 8.87 -26.47 -9.81
C GLU A 161 7.66 -27.11 -10.50
N LYS A 162 7.83 -28.33 -11.00
CA LYS A 162 6.75 -29.06 -11.69
C LYS A 162 5.57 -29.31 -10.75
N ASP A 163 5.82 -29.80 -9.54
CA ASP A 163 4.77 -30.09 -8.57
C ASP A 163 4.04 -28.80 -8.13
N PHE A 164 4.80 -27.71 -8.00
CA PHE A 164 4.25 -26.39 -7.70
C PHE A 164 3.35 -25.88 -8.83
N ASP A 165 3.81 -25.93 -10.08
CA ASP A 165 3.06 -25.51 -11.26
C ASP A 165 1.80 -26.36 -11.46
N ASP A 166 1.90 -27.68 -11.30
CA ASP A 166 0.76 -28.61 -11.38
C ASP A 166 -0.30 -28.25 -10.33
N CYS A 167 0.11 -27.92 -9.10
CA CYS A 167 -0.79 -27.43 -8.06
C CYS A 167 -1.47 -26.12 -8.47
N MET A 168 -0.72 -25.15 -8.98
CA MET A 168 -1.29 -23.88 -9.41
C MET A 168 -2.26 -24.05 -10.58
N TYR A 169 -1.92 -24.84 -11.60
CA TYR A 169 -2.78 -25.10 -12.74
C TYR A 169 -4.06 -25.85 -12.36
N LEU A 170 -3.99 -26.79 -11.41
CA LEU A 170 -5.16 -27.44 -10.84
C LEU A 170 -6.07 -26.40 -10.15
N THR A 171 -5.51 -25.53 -9.32
CA THR A 171 -6.26 -24.42 -8.69
C THR A 171 -6.97 -23.57 -9.73
N LYS A 172 -6.28 -23.17 -10.81
CA LYS A 172 -6.87 -22.40 -11.92
C LYS A 172 -8.04 -23.15 -12.54
N SER A 173 -7.87 -24.43 -12.85
CA SER A 173 -8.90 -25.27 -13.46
C SER A 173 -10.16 -25.35 -12.61
N ILE A 174 -10.01 -25.62 -11.30
CA ILE A 174 -11.16 -25.69 -10.38
C ILE A 174 -11.79 -24.30 -10.18
N PHE A 175 -10.99 -23.25 -10.06
CA PHE A 175 -11.48 -21.87 -9.93
C PHE A 175 -12.39 -21.48 -11.09
N GLN A 176 -11.97 -21.77 -12.33
CA GLN A 176 -12.75 -21.46 -13.52
C GLN A 176 -14.10 -22.18 -13.56
N LYS A 177 -14.19 -23.41 -13.01
CA LYS A 177 -15.44 -24.17 -12.91
C LYS A 177 -16.39 -23.55 -11.88
N ILE A 178 -15.88 -23.22 -10.68
CA ILE A 178 -16.71 -22.72 -9.57
C ILE A 178 -17.17 -21.27 -9.83
N ARG A 179 -16.28 -20.39 -10.32
CA ARG A 179 -16.55 -18.94 -10.41
C ARG A 179 -17.75 -18.58 -11.28
N ARG A 180 -18.13 -19.44 -12.23
CA ARG A 180 -19.29 -19.23 -13.12
C ARG A 180 -20.60 -19.14 -12.35
N LYS A 181 -20.74 -19.93 -11.28
CA LYS A 181 -21.94 -19.98 -10.44
C LYS A 181 -21.73 -19.29 -9.09
N PHE A 182 -20.53 -19.36 -8.54
CA PHE A 182 -20.20 -18.91 -7.19
C PHE A 182 -18.91 -18.07 -7.16
N PRO A 183 -18.91 -16.85 -7.74
CA PRO A 183 -17.71 -16.03 -7.89
C PRO A 183 -17.10 -15.55 -6.56
N GLU A 184 -17.91 -15.37 -5.52
CA GLU A 184 -17.40 -14.97 -4.20
C GLU A 184 -16.75 -16.15 -3.47
N GLN A 185 -17.37 -17.32 -3.54
CA GLN A 185 -16.92 -18.55 -2.91
C GLN A 185 -15.70 -19.15 -3.61
N SER A 186 -15.56 -18.95 -4.93
CA SER A 186 -14.39 -19.43 -5.67
C SER A 186 -13.07 -18.84 -5.16
N GLN A 187 -13.09 -17.70 -4.47
CA GLN A 187 -11.88 -17.12 -3.87
C GLN A 187 -11.22 -18.04 -2.83
N TYR A 188 -11.99 -18.94 -2.19
CA TYR A 188 -11.49 -19.81 -1.11
C TYR A 188 -10.47 -20.86 -1.57
N ILE A 189 -10.43 -21.16 -2.87
CA ILE A 189 -9.47 -22.13 -3.42
C ILE A 189 -8.22 -21.47 -3.99
N VAL A 190 -8.13 -20.13 -4.03
CA VAL A 190 -7.02 -19.43 -4.67
C VAL A 190 -5.81 -19.40 -3.74
N ASN A 191 -4.68 -19.95 -4.20
CA ASN A 191 -3.42 -20.00 -3.46
C ASN A 191 -2.78 -18.61 -3.30
N PHE A 192 -1.92 -18.45 -2.29
CA PHE A 192 -1.26 -17.16 -1.98
C PHE A 192 -0.27 -16.70 -3.05
N ALA A 193 0.25 -17.62 -3.86
CA ALA A 193 1.15 -17.31 -4.98
C ALA A 193 0.45 -16.54 -6.11
N TYR A 194 -0.88 -16.60 -6.21
CA TYR A 194 -1.62 -15.88 -7.23
C TYR A 194 -1.56 -14.37 -7.04
N ASN A 195 -1.40 -13.67 -8.15
CA ASN A 195 -1.38 -12.22 -8.18
C ASN A 195 -2.78 -11.62 -8.00
N TYR A 196 -2.85 -10.57 -7.18
CA TYR A 196 -4.09 -9.95 -6.75
C TYR A 196 -4.09 -8.45 -7.11
N PRO A 197 -5.06 -7.97 -7.91
CA PRO A 197 -5.23 -6.54 -8.16
C PRO A 197 -5.92 -5.80 -7.00
N TYR A 198 -5.29 -4.71 -6.55
CA TYR A 198 -5.82 -3.78 -5.55
C TYR A 198 -5.19 -2.41 -5.76
N TYR A 199 -5.79 -1.38 -5.16
CA TYR A 199 -5.16 -0.07 -5.10
C TYR A 199 -4.92 0.35 -3.66
N MET A 200 -3.94 1.22 -3.47
CA MET A 200 -3.65 1.86 -2.19
C MET A 200 -3.57 3.36 -2.39
N LYS A 201 -4.41 4.12 -1.68
CA LYS A 201 -4.34 5.58 -1.61
C LYS A 201 -3.95 6.02 -0.21
N PHE A 202 -2.87 6.77 -0.11
CA PHE A 202 -2.33 7.24 1.16
C PHE A 202 -1.58 8.55 0.99
N ASN A 203 -1.46 9.31 2.08
CA ASN A 203 -0.71 10.56 2.08
C ASN A 203 0.80 10.33 2.32
N LEU A 204 1.62 11.36 2.15
CA LEU A 204 3.08 11.26 2.29
C LEU A 204 3.53 10.92 3.72
N ARG A 205 2.76 11.33 4.73
CA ARG A 205 3.03 10.96 6.12
C ARG A 205 2.79 9.46 6.36
N GLU A 206 1.71 8.92 5.80
CA GLU A 206 1.39 7.48 5.80
C GLU A 206 2.40 6.68 4.96
N ALA A 207 2.76 7.19 3.77
CA ALA A 207 3.80 6.63 2.91
C ALA A 207 5.12 6.46 3.67
N THR A 208 5.51 7.50 4.42
CA THR A 208 6.72 7.46 5.26
C THR A 208 6.64 6.31 6.26
N HIS A 209 5.51 6.14 6.93
CA HIS A 209 5.36 5.05 7.88
C HIS A 209 5.39 3.68 7.20
N LEU A 210 4.63 3.49 6.12
CA LEU A 210 4.53 2.23 5.40
C LEU A 210 5.90 1.81 4.86
N ILE A 211 6.58 2.73 4.17
CA ILE A 211 7.84 2.46 3.48
C ILE A 211 8.95 2.12 4.49
N GLU A 212 9.13 2.94 5.53
CA GLU A 212 10.18 2.70 6.53
C GLU A 212 9.89 1.51 7.46
N LEU A 213 8.65 1.05 7.54
CA LEU A 213 8.33 -0.16 8.29
C LEU A 213 8.52 -1.41 7.42
N ARG A 214 8.11 -1.36 6.16
CA ARG A 214 8.09 -2.53 5.28
C ARG A 214 9.38 -2.74 4.50
N THR A 215 10.33 -1.81 4.53
CA THR A 215 11.65 -2.00 3.92
C THR A 215 12.70 -2.56 4.86
N VAL A 216 12.42 -2.69 6.17
CA VAL A 216 13.40 -3.20 7.14
C VAL A 216 13.88 -4.62 6.81
N PRO A 217 15.09 -5.02 7.23
CA PRO A 217 15.66 -6.34 6.93
C PRO A 217 14.81 -7.53 7.40
N GLN A 218 13.99 -7.34 8.43
CA GLN A 218 13.09 -8.37 8.97
C GLN A 218 11.79 -8.53 8.16
N GLY A 219 11.60 -7.70 7.12
CA GLY A 219 10.45 -7.78 6.26
C GLY A 219 10.61 -8.83 5.15
N HIS A 220 9.48 -9.34 4.66
CA HIS A 220 9.47 -10.35 3.60
C HIS A 220 10.07 -9.81 2.30
N ALA A 221 10.94 -10.58 1.64
CA ALA A 221 11.65 -10.15 0.44
C ALA A 221 10.71 -9.57 -0.65
N ASP A 222 9.58 -10.24 -0.89
CA ASP A 222 8.62 -9.82 -1.91
C ASP A 222 8.03 -8.43 -1.68
N TYR A 223 7.46 -8.17 -0.49
CA TYR A 223 6.89 -6.84 -0.23
C TYR A 223 7.94 -5.78 -0.06
N ARG A 224 9.17 -6.13 0.34
CA ARG A 224 10.26 -5.17 0.36
C ARG A 224 10.54 -4.61 -1.03
N LYS A 225 10.65 -5.48 -2.04
CA LYS A 225 10.86 -5.07 -3.44
C LYS A 225 9.77 -4.13 -3.92
N ILE A 226 8.50 -4.46 -3.66
CA ILE A 226 7.36 -3.62 -4.06
C ILE A 226 7.34 -2.28 -3.32
N VAL A 227 7.60 -2.26 -2.02
CA VAL A 227 7.60 -1.02 -1.24
C VAL A 227 8.81 -0.13 -1.58
N GLN A 228 9.97 -0.71 -1.87
CA GLN A 228 11.12 0.01 -2.42
C GLN A 228 10.77 0.64 -3.78
N GLU A 229 10.03 -0.08 -4.63
CA GLU A 229 9.56 0.47 -5.91
C GLU A 229 8.56 1.61 -5.72
N MET A 230 7.66 1.51 -4.74
CA MET A 230 6.77 2.61 -4.36
C MET A 230 7.57 3.86 -3.95
N TYR A 231 8.65 3.68 -3.17
CA TYR A 231 9.55 4.78 -2.84
C TYR A 231 10.23 5.37 -4.08
N ARG A 232 10.76 4.53 -5.00
CA ARG A 232 11.38 5.01 -6.25
C ARG A 232 10.42 5.84 -7.08
N LEU A 233 9.16 5.39 -7.21
CA LEU A 233 8.11 6.11 -7.95
C LEU A 233 7.75 7.44 -7.29
N ILE A 234 7.63 7.49 -5.96
CA ILE A 234 7.44 8.75 -5.21
C ILE A 234 8.63 9.67 -5.44
N ASN A 235 9.86 9.18 -5.31
CA ASN A 235 11.07 9.97 -5.49
C ASN A 235 11.20 10.53 -6.91
N LYS A 236 10.80 9.76 -7.92
CA LYS A 236 10.78 10.21 -9.32
C LYS A 236 9.80 11.37 -9.54
N LYS A 237 8.66 11.39 -8.85
CA LYS A 237 7.65 12.45 -8.99
C LYS A 237 7.92 13.63 -8.06
N HIS A 238 8.29 13.37 -6.81
CA HIS A 238 8.51 14.34 -5.74
C HIS A 238 9.92 14.23 -5.14
N PRO A 239 10.98 14.57 -5.88
CA PRO A 239 12.37 14.39 -5.43
C PRO A 239 12.77 15.24 -4.20
N THR A 240 12.06 16.33 -3.93
CA THR A 240 12.27 17.17 -2.75
C THR A 240 11.52 16.60 -1.56
N LEU A 241 10.25 16.25 -1.73
CA LEU A 241 9.39 15.78 -0.64
C LEU A 241 9.72 14.34 -0.22
N SER A 242 10.09 13.46 -1.15
CA SER A 242 10.42 12.04 -0.88
C SER A 242 11.50 11.87 0.17
N LYS A 243 12.40 12.85 0.31
CA LYS A 243 13.51 12.87 1.27
C LYS A 243 13.08 12.86 2.73
N ILE A 244 11.80 13.15 3.02
CA ILE A 244 11.25 12.98 4.37
C ILE A 244 11.22 11.51 4.81
N ILE A 245 11.16 10.58 3.85
CA ILE A 245 11.27 9.13 4.03
C ILE A 245 12.76 8.75 4.17
N LYS A 246 13.39 9.31 5.20
CA LYS A 246 14.84 9.26 5.44
C LYS A 246 15.34 7.85 5.79
N PHE A 247 14.51 7.01 6.39
CA PHE A 247 14.89 5.69 6.90
C PHE A 247 14.37 4.55 6.02
N VAL A 248 14.15 4.81 4.74
CA VAL A 248 13.89 3.74 3.77
C VAL A 248 15.15 2.90 3.60
N ASP A 249 15.00 1.57 3.66
CA ASP A 249 16.09 0.64 3.38
C ASP A 249 15.98 0.13 1.94
N MET A 250 16.92 0.54 1.10
CA MET A 250 16.99 0.18 -0.31
C MET A 250 17.92 -1.00 -0.58
N ASN A 251 18.52 -1.60 0.46
CA ASN A 251 19.41 -2.74 0.32
C ASN A 251 18.62 -4.04 0.08
N GLN A 252 19.32 -5.07 -0.42
CA GLN A 252 18.80 -6.43 -0.58
C GLN A 252 19.47 -7.36 0.43
N TYR A 253 18.72 -8.38 0.87
CA TYR A 253 19.16 -9.33 1.89
C TYR A 253 18.62 -10.70 1.50
N GLU A 254 19.43 -11.75 1.64
CA GLU A 254 19.05 -13.12 1.25
C GLU A 254 18.19 -13.82 2.31
N LEU A 255 18.54 -13.68 3.60
CA LEU A 255 17.82 -14.32 4.69
C LEU A 255 17.16 -13.30 5.60
N GLU A 256 15.85 -13.41 5.71
CA GLU A 256 15.04 -12.64 6.64
C GLU A 256 15.42 -12.98 8.08
N ARG A 257 15.56 -11.96 8.93
CA ARG A 257 15.84 -12.10 10.38
C ARG A 257 17.17 -12.70 10.80
N PHE A 258 17.95 -13.32 9.91
CA PHE A 258 19.24 -13.96 10.23
C PHE A 258 20.18 -13.03 11.04
N GLU A 259 20.42 -11.82 10.53
CA GLU A 259 21.26 -10.82 11.22
C GLU A 259 20.70 -10.38 12.57
N SER A 260 19.37 -10.32 12.73
CA SER A 260 18.77 -9.99 14.02
C SER A 260 18.85 -11.15 15.02
N GLU A 261 18.75 -12.38 14.54
CA GLU A 261 18.89 -13.58 15.37
C GLU A 261 20.34 -13.72 15.84
N LYS A 262 21.31 -13.57 14.94
CA LYS A 262 22.74 -13.54 15.26
C LYS A 262 23.08 -12.50 16.33
N ARG A 263 22.61 -11.25 16.18
CA ARG A 263 22.81 -10.19 17.20
C ARG A 263 22.12 -10.50 18.53
N THR A 264 20.99 -11.20 18.49
CA THR A 264 20.27 -11.60 19.71
C THR A 264 21.05 -12.69 20.44
N GLU A 265 21.61 -13.66 19.73
CA GLU A 265 22.50 -14.67 20.29
C GLU A 265 23.81 -14.07 20.82
N GLU A 266 24.46 -13.17 20.09
CA GLU A 266 25.67 -12.47 20.54
C GLU A 266 25.43 -11.68 21.84
N LYS A 267 24.26 -11.06 21.99
CA LYS A 267 23.86 -10.40 23.24
C LYS A 267 23.61 -11.38 24.38
N ARG A 268 23.01 -12.55 24.10
CA ARG A 268 22.85 -13.61 25.11
C ARG A 268 24.19 -14.10 25.61
N LYS A 269 25.12 -14.42 24.70
CA LYS A 269 26.48 -14.86 25.03
C LYS A 269 27.34 -13.83 25.77
N LYS A 270 27.04 -12.53 25.65
CA LYS A 270 27.72 -11.46 26.40
C LYS A 270 27.18 -11.26 27.82
N ASN A 271 25.98 -11.76 28.08
CA ASN A 271 25.29 -11.62 29.37
C ASN A 271 25.33 -12.92 30.19
N GLU A 272 25.89 -13.98 29.63
CA GLU A 272 26.35 -15.20 30.32
C GLU A 272 27.82 -15.04 30.73
#